data_AF-G5A269-F1
#
_entry.id   AF-G5A269-F1
#
_cell.length_a   1.000
_cell.length_b   1.000
_cell.length_c   1.000
_cell.angle_alpha   90.00
_cell.angle_beta   90.00
_cell.angle_gamma   90.00
#
_symmetry.space_group_name_H-M   'P 1'
#
loop_
_entity.id
_entity.type
_entity.pdbx_description
1 polymer ?
#
loop_
_entity_poly.entity_id
_entity_poly.type
_entity_poly.pdbx_seq_one_letter_code
_entity_poly.pdbx_strand_id
1 'polypeptide(L)'
;MFRNRVMVFYFHRRSELPAGSFKWIDEYLRYVRDHSEVFWYMLHRFSIKIKAAKGEPVDPLRFLLANTLYDRRRELPENIDRGMEDRVKRFIKNGVPASVFEEPGIWVYPAKICYMYLTDPSTLNAQSDPYSLAEPIEMAE
;
A
#
# COMPACT_ATOMS: atom_id res chain seq x y z
N MET A 1 14.29 0.92 3.58
CA MET A 1 13.77 0.97 2.19
C MET A 1 14.18 2.23 1.40
N PHE A 2 14.30 3.43 2.02
CA PHE A 2 14.47 4.69 1.27
C PHE A 2 15.89 5.30 1.22
N ARG A 3 16.82 4.92 2.12
CA ARG A 3 18.14 5.58 2.24
C ARG A 3 19.08 5.43 1.03
N ASN A 4 18.93 4.38 0.21
CA ASN A 4 19.84 4.08 -0.91
C ASN A 4 19.11 4.02 -2.26
N ARG A 5 18.00 4.76 -2.42
CA ARG A 5 17.29 4.76 -3.70
C ARG A 5 17.99 5.67 -4.70
N VAL A 6 18.22 5.10 -5.88
CA VAL A 6 18.57 5.86 -7.08
C VAL A 6 17.35 6.70 -7.46
N MET A 7 17.46 8.03 -7.37
CA MET A 7 16.42 8.98 -7.76
C MET A 7 16.68 9.44 -9.20
N VAL A 8 16.39 8.56 -10.15
CA VAL A 8 16.53 8.84 -11.58
C VAL A 8 15.16 8.83 -12.22
N PHE A 9 14.92 9.84 -13.05
CA PHE A 9 13.81 9.88 -13.99
C PHE A 9 14.25 9.20 -15.28
N TYR A 10 13.44 8.26 -15.75
CA TYR A 10 13.67 7.50 -16.97
C TYR A 10 13.03 8.19 -18.18
N PHE A 11 11.94 8.92 -17.98
CA PHE A 11 11.16 9.53 -19.06
C PHE A 11 11.33 11.05 -19.16
N HIS A 12 11.74 11.72 -18.08
CA HIS A 12 11.90 13.18 -18.05
C HIS A 12 13.35 13.58 -17.78
N ARG A 13 13.87 14.52 -18.57
CA ARG A 13 15.14 15.19 -18.23
C ARG A 13 14.87 16.37 -17.31
N ARG A 14 15.79 16.58 -16.36
CA ARG A 14 15.73 17.73 -15.45
C ARG A 14 15.62 19.07 -16.19
N SER A 15 16.32 19.23 -17.31
CA SER A 15 16.33 20.46 -18.12
C SER A 15 15.02 20.74 -18.85
N GLU A 16 14.17 19.73 -19.01
CA GLU A 16 12.89 19.82 -19.74
C GLU A 16 11.73 20.10 -18.77
N LEU A 17 11.96 19.98 -17.46
CA LEU A 17 10.95 20.26 -16.45
C LEU A 17 10.88 21.77 -16.14
N PRO A 18 9.67 22.33 -15.94
CA PRO A 18 9.50 23.73 -15.56
C PRO A 18 10.28 24.10 -14.30
N ALA A 19 10.75 25.34 -14.25
CA ALA A 19 11.49 25.88 -13.11
C ALA A 19 10.66 25.70 -11.82
N GLY A 20 11.29 25.17 -10.77
CA GLY A 20 10.62 24.90 -9.49
C GLY A 20 9.92 23.54 -9.39
N SER A 21 9.81 22.75 -10.47
CA SER A 21 9.20 21.40 -10.42
C SER A 21 9.86 20.50 -9.36
N PHE A 22 11.19 20.58 -9.23
CA PHE A 22 11.93 19.80 -8.25
C PHE A 22 11.59 20.13 -6.80
N LYS A 23 11.18 21.36 -6.49
CA LYS A 23 10.72 21.71 -5.14
C LYS A 23 9.47 20.90 -4.77
N TRP A 24 8.54 20.79 -5.71
CA TRP A 24 7.29 20.05 -5.53
C TRP A 24 7.51 18.54 -5.51
N ILE A 25 8.35 18.02 -6.41
CA ILE A 25 8.77 16.61 -6.41
C ILE A 25 9.45 16.25 -5.08
N ASP A 26 10.36 17.09 -4.58
CA ASP A 26 11.04 16.86 -3.30
C ASP A 26 10.06 16.91 -2.11
N GLU A 27 9.06 17.80 -2.14
CA GLU A 27 7.96 17.78 -1.19
C GLU A 27 7.16 16.46 -1.24
N TYR A 28 6.87 15.96 -2.45
CA TYR A 28 6.19 14.67 -2.64
C TYR A 28 6.99 13.52 -2.05
N LEU A 29 8.27 13.43 -2.39
CA LEU A 29 9.14 12.35 -1.95
C LEU A 29 9.36 12.35 -0.44
N ARG A 30 9.45 13.54 0.19
CA ARG A 30 9.40 13.65 1.66
C ARG A 30 8.11 13.10 2.22
N TYR A 31 6.96 13.47 1.66
CA TYR A 31 5.67 12.96 2.13
C TYR A 31 5.59 11.43 2.04
N VAL A 32 6.01 10.83 0.92
CA VAL A 32 6.07 9.37 0.76
C VAL A 32 7.00 8.72 1.79
N ARG A 33 8.19 9.29 1.99
CA ARG A 33 9.16 8.79 2.97
C ARG A 33 8.60 8.85 4.40
N ASP A 34 8.00 9.96 4.78
CA ASP A 34 7.49 10.19 6.13
C ASP A 34 6.28 9.29 6.44
N HIS A 35 5.55 8.83 5.42
CA HIS A 35 4.43 7.88 5.54
C HIS A 35 4.77 6.46 5.04
N SER A 36 6.05 6.16 4.85
CA SER A 36 6.51 4.91 4.21
C SER A 36 5.99 3.63 4.86
N GLU A 37 5.76 3.65 6.18
CA GLU A 37 5.14 2.55 6.92
C GLU A 37 3.73 2.24 6.40
N VAL A 38 2.92 3.26 6.12
CA VAL A 38 1.56 3.09 5.57
C VAL A 38 1.61 2.54 4.15
N PHE A 39 2.53 3.04 3.31
CA PHE A 39 2.75 2.47 1.97
C PHE A 39 3.18 1.01 2.04
N TRP A 40 4.05 0.66 3.00
CA TRP A 40 4.45 -0.72 3.22
C TRP A 40 3.26 -1.58 3.60
N TYR A 41 2.41 -1.13 4.55
CA TYR A 41 1.20 -1.86 4.94
C TYR A 41 0.17 -2.01 3.82
N MET A 42 0.04 -1.01 2.95
CA MET A 42 -0.87 -1.04 1.81
C MET A 42 -0.41 -2.01 0.72
N LEU A 43 0.87 -1.99 0.38
CA LEU A 43 1.45 -2.87 -0.64
C LEU A 43 1.63 -4.31 -0.15
N HIS A 44 1.81 -4.51 1.17
CA HIS A 44 2.15 -5.81 1.77
C HIS A 44 1.16 -6.17 2.87
N ARG A 45 -0.13 -6.11 2.55
CA ARG A 45 -1.20 -6.41 3.50
C ARG A 45 -1.30 -7.92 3.76
N PHE A 46 -0.36 -8.44 4.53
CA PHE A 46 -0.43 -9.78 5.10
C PHE A 46 -1.36 -9.75 6.31
N SER A 47 -2.62 -10.11 6.10
CA SER A 47 -3.56 -10.32 7.19
C SER A 47 -3.50 -11.79 7.59
N ILE A 48 -2.74 -12.11 8.65
CA ILE A 48 -2.87 -13.43 9.29
C ILE A 48 -4.19 -13.40 10.06
N LYS A 49 -5.27 -13.87 9.43
CA LYS A 49 -6.49 -14.16 10.17
C LYS A 49 -6.18 -15.33 11.08
N ILE A 50 -5.93 -15.06 12.37
CA ILE A 50 -5.91 -16.10 13.40
C ILE A 50 -7.37 -16.51 13.61
N LYS A 51 -7.91 -17.31 12.69
CA LYS A 51 -9.10 -18.10 12.96
C LYS A 51 -8.63 -19.34 13.69
N ALA A 52 -9.20 -19.59 14.87
CA ALA A 52 -9.14 -20.92 15.45
C ALA A 52 -9.58 -21.94 14.39
N ALA A 53 -8.84 -23.03 14.20
CA ALA A 53 -9.47 -24.20 13.61
C ALA A 53 -10.69 -24.57 14.47
N LYS A 54 -11.74 -25.14 13.86
CA LYS A 54 -12.99 -25.43 14.57
C LYS A 54 -12.70 -26.37 15.75
N GLY A 55 -12.80 -25.84 16.98
CA GLY A 55 -12.54 -26.58 18.22
C GLY A 55 -11.14 -26.36 18.84
N GLU A 56 -10.27 -25.55 18.24
CA GLU A 56 -8.99 -25.21 18.85
C GLU A 56 -9.08 -23.97 19.75
N PRO A 57 -8.51 -24.00 20.96
CA PRO A 57 -8.41 -22.81 21.79
C PRO A 57 -7.41 -21.82 21.15
N VAL A 58 -7.90 -20.63 20.81
CA VAL A 58 -7.01 -19.50 20.45
C VAL A 58 -6.74 -18.69 21.70
N ASP A 59 -5.48 -18.35 21.92
CA ASP A 59 -5.07 -17.39 22.95
C ASP A 59 -5.81 -16.05 22.73
N PRO A 60 -6.70 -15.65 23.67
CA PRO A 60 -7.51 -14.44 23.52
C PRO A 60 -6.68 -13.17 23.33
N LEU A 61 -5.47 -13.11 23.91
CA LEU A 61 -4.58 -11.97 23.76
C LEU A 61 -3.99 -11.90 22.35
N ARG A 62 -3.62 -13.05 21.76
CA ARG A 62 -3.15 -13.13 20.38
C ARG A 62 -4.26 -12.78 19.38
N PHE A 63 -5.48 -13.25 19.63
CA PHE A 63 -6.64 -12.91 18.81
C PHE A 63 -6.95 -11.41 18.85
N LEU A 64 -6.97 -10.81 20.05
CA LEU A 64 -7.19 -9.38 20.22
C LEU A 64 -6.10 -8.57 19.50
N LEU A 65 -4.83 -8.90 19.71
CA LEU A 65 -3.70 -8.24 19.06
C LEU A 65 -3.78 -8.31 17.53
N ALA A 66 -4.11 -9.48 16.97
CA ALA A 66 -4.25 -9.66 15.53
C ALA A 66 -5.38 -8.79 14.94
N ASN A 67 -6.54 -8.73 15.60
CA ASN A 67 -7.66 -7.89 15.16
C ASN A 67 -7.35 -6.39 15.30
N THR A 68 -6.74 -5.96 16.41
CA THR A 68 -6.33 -4.55 16.58
C THR A 68 -5.32 -4.11 15.50
N LEU A 69 -4.36 -4.97 15.15
CA LEU A 69 -3.42 -4.69 14.07
C LEU A 69 -4.11 -4.65 12.70
N TYR A 70 -5.12 -5.51 12.46
CA TYR A 70 -5.92 -5.50 11.26
C TYR A 70 -6.71 -4.19 11.11
N ASP A 71 -7.45 -3.78 12.14
CA ASP A 71 -8.25 -2.55 12.11
C ASP A 71 -7.38 -1.31 11.94
N ARG A 72 -6.25 -1.24 12.66
CA ARG A 72 -5.28 -0.14 12.49
C ARG A 72 -4.76 -0.06 11.05
N ARG A 73 -4.46 -1.20 10.42
CA ARG A 73 -4.05 -1.25 9.00
C ARG A 73 -5.18 -0.94 8.04
N ARG A 74 -6.45 -0.98 8.47
CA ARG A 74 -7.62 -0.59 7.68
C ARG A 74 -7.91 0.90 7.72
N GLU A 75 -7.61 1.54 8.83
CA GLU A 75 -7.95 2.96 9.02
C GLU A 75 -6.83 3.91 8.60
N LEU A 76 -5.57 3.48 8.66
CA LEU A 76 -4.42 4.27 8.20
C LEU A 76 -4.46 4.74 6.73
N PRO A 77 -4.96 3.94 5.75
CA PRO A 77 -4.93 4.27 4.33
C PRO A 77 -5.73 5.51 3.92
N GLU A 78 -6.94 5.70 4.46
CA GLU A 78 -7.92 6.65 3.90
C GLU A 78 -7.43 8.11 3.94
N ASN A 79 -6.74 8.49 5.02
CA ASN A 79 -6.23 9.84 5.19
C ASN A 79 -4.97 10.10 4.35
N ILE A 80 -4.18 9.06 4.07
CA ILE A 80 -2.94 9.17 3.29
C ILE A 80 -3.25 9.25 1.79
N ASP A 81 -4.23 8.47 1.32
CA ASP A 81 -4.68 8.50 -0.08
C ASP A 81 -5.14 9.91 -0.49
N ARG A 82 -6.10 10.46 0.26
CA ARG A 82 -6.64 11.80 0.01
C ARG A 82 -5.54 12.87 0.06
N GLY A 83 -4.66 12.78 1.05
CA GLY A 83 -3.52 13.68 1.20
C GLY A 83 -2.53 13.62 0.03
N MET A 84 -2.37 12.47 -0.62
CA MET A 84 -1.58 12.34 -1.84
C MET A 84 -2.27 12.95 -3.05
N GLU A 85 -3.54 12.62 -3.26
CA GLU A 85 -4.30 13.11 -4.42
C GLU A 85 -4.31 14.64 -4.47
N ASP A 86 -4.53 15.28 -3.32
CA ASP A 86 -4.50 16.74 -3.17
C ASP A 86 -3.13 17.34 -3.50
N ARG A 87 -2.05 16.64 -3.14
CA ARG A 87 -0.66 17.06 -3.47
C ARG A 87 -0.39 16.95 -4.95
N VAL A 88 -0.76 15.83 -5.59
CA VAL A 88 -0.63 15.62 -7.04
C VAL A 88 -1.37 16.72 -7.80
N LYS A 89 -2.65 16.95 -7.46
CA LYS A 89 -3.46 18.04 -8.03
C LYS A 89 -2.80 19.41 -7.85
N ARG A 90 -2.30 19.69 -6.65
CA ARG A 90 -1.58 20.95 -6.36
C ARG A 90 -0.32 21.09 -7.22
N PHE A 91 0.47 20.04 -7.39
CA PHE A 91 1.73 20.10 -8.15
C PHE A 91 1.48 20.29 -9.63
N ILE A 92 0.49 19.59 -10.19
CA ILE A 92 0.06 19.79 -11.58
C ILE A 92 -0.41 21.23 -11.80
N LYS A 93 -1.23 21.77 -10.88
CA LYS A 93 -1.66 23.17 -10.92
C LYS A 93 -0.48 24.16 -10.87
N ASN A 94 0.61 23.81 -10.21
CA ASN A 94 1.83 24.63 -10.12
C ASN A 94 2.86 24.31 -11.21
N GLY A 95 2.45 23.63 -12.28
CA GLY A 95 3.25 23.47 -13.50
C GLY A 95 4.10 22.19 -13.56
N VAL A 96 3.97 21.25 -12.61
CA VAL A 96 4.61 19.94 -12.76
C VAL A 96 3.84 19.12 -13.80
N PRO A 97 4.47 18.60 -14.87
CA PRO A 97 3.79 17.75 -15.83
C PRO A 97 3.20 16.51 -15.16
N ALA A 98 1.95 16.17 -15.49
CA ALA A 98 1.27 15.00 -14.92
C ALA A 98 2.03 13.69 -15.19
N SER A 99 2.68 13.59 -16.36
CA SER A 99 3.52 12.45 -16.76
C SER A 99 4.69 12.18 -15.80
N VAL A 100 5.12 13.15 -14.98
CA VAL A 100 6.14 12.91 -13.94
C VAL A 100 5.68 11.86 -12.94
N PHE A 101 4.37 11.74 -12.67
CA PHE A 101 3.84 10.73 -11.75
C PHE A 101 3.76 9.32 -12.35
N GLU A 102 4.08 9.17 -13.63
CA GLU A 102 4.24 7.88 -14.32
C GLU A 102 5.70 7.38 -14.28
N GLU A 103 6.63 8.19 -13.76
CA GLU A 103 8.02 7.79 -13.56
C GLU A 103 8.14 6.58 -12.62
N PRO A 104 8.89 5.53 -12.98
CA PRO A 104 9.07 4.35 -12.12
C PRO A 104 9.65 4.66 -10.74
N GLY A 105 10.37 5.78 -10.63
CA GLY A 105 10.94 6.27 -9.36
C GLY A 105 9.94 7.00 -8.47
N ILE A 106 8.78 7.40 -8.99
CA ILE A 106 7.75 8.14 -8.26
C ILE A 106 6.69 7.16 -7.76
N TRP A 107 6.57 7.09 -6.43
CA TRP A 107 5.61 6.23 -5.76
C TRP A 107 4.26 6.91 -5.70
N VAL A 108 3.34 6.47 -6.55
CA VAL A 108 1.92 6.83 -6.48
C VAL A 108 1.19 5.98 -5.45
N TYR A 109 0.10 6.51 -4.90
CA TYR A 109 -0.72 5.73 -3.98
C TYR A 109 -1.33 4.54 -4.75
N PRO A 110 -1.22 3.29 -4.24
CA PRO A 110 -1.76 2.15 -4.94
C PRO A 110 -3.29 2.22 -4.98
N ALA A 111 -3.86 2.19 -6.20
CA ALA A 111 -5.31 2.25 -6.43
C ALA A 111 -6.06 1.03 -5.89
N LYS A 112 -5.37 -0.11 -5.70
CA LYS A 112 -5.90 -1.33 -5.11
C LYS A 112 -4.92 -1.88 -4.08
N ILE A 113 -5.47 -2.33 -2.95
CA ILE A 113 -4.72 -3.08 -1.95
C ILE A 113 -4.44 -4.47 -2.52
N CYS A 114 -3.17 -4.87 -2.62
CA CYS A 114 -2.83 -6.25 -2.91
C CYS A 114 -3.05 -7.08 -1.64
N TYR A 115 -4.20 -7.74 -1.55
CA TYR A 115 -4.37 -8.81 -0.58
C TYR A 115 -3.60 -10.03 -1.08
N MET A 116 -2.42 -10.24 -0.51
CA MET A 116 -1.74 -11.52 -0.68
C MET A 116 -2.40 -12.50 0.28
N TYR A 117 -3.45 -13.17 -0.18
CA TYR A 117 -4.15 -14.21 0.59
C TYR A 117 -3.25 -15.44 0.68
N LEU A 118 -2.39 -15.48 1.68
CA LEU A 118 -1.74 -16.72 2.10
C LEU A 118 -2.71 -17.43 3.02
N THR A 119 -3.57 -18.27 2.45
CA THR A 119 -4.40 -19.19 3.23
C THR A 119 -3.48 -20.29 3.74
N ASP A 120 -3.41 -20.49 5.06
CA ASP A 120 -2.68 -21.63 5.62
C ASP A 120 -3.26 -22.91 5.02
N PRO A 121 -2.45 -23.89 4.57
CA PRO A 121 -2.96 -25.15 4.03
C PRO A 121 -3.93 -25.89 4.95
N SER A 122 -3.90 -25.63 6.26
CA SER A 122 -4.83 -26.19 7.25
C SER A 122 -6.21 -25.50 7.27
N THR A 123 -6.36 -24.38 6.56
CA THR A 123 -7.63 -23.63 6.48
C THR A 123 -8.48 -24.19 5.36
N LEU A 124 -9.64 -24.73 5.74
CA LEU A 124 -10.56 -25.40 4.81
C LEU A 124 -11.72 -24.48 4.42
N ASN A 125 -12.18 -24.59 3.17
CA ASN A 125 -13.37 -23.91 2.65
C ASN A 125 -14.67 -24.55 3.17
N ALA A 126 -15.82 -24.09 2.69
CA ALA A 126 -17.13 -24.60 3.12
C ALA A 126 -17.32 -26.09 2.81
N GLN A 127 -16.54 -26.63 1.87
CA GLN A 127 -16.53 -28.01 1.42
C GLN A 127 -15.52 -28.88 2.21
N SER A 128 -14.79 -28.28 3.17
CA SER A 128 -13.70 -28.93 3.92
C SER A 128 -12.45 -29.24 3.09
N ASP A 129 -12.25 -28.54 1.97
CA ASP A 129 -11.05 -28.63 1.14
C ASP A 129 -10.12 -27.43 1.37
N PRO A 130 -8.79 -27.57 1.19
CA PRO A 130 -7.90 -26.41 1.18
C PRO A 130 -8.31 -25.40 0.10
N TYR A 131 -8.26 -24.11 0.43
CA TYR A 131 -8.54 -23.06 -0.55
C TYR A 131 -7.51 -23.11 -1.70
N SER A 132 -8.01 -23.15 -2.93
CA SER A 132 -7.24 -22.85 -4.13
C SER A 132 -6.78 -21.38 -4.13
N LEU A 133 -5.82 -21.02 -4.98
CA LEU A 133 -5.40 -19.62 -5.12
C LEU A 133 -6.49 -18.71 -5.69
N ALA A 134 -7.49 -19.27 -6.39
CA ALA A 134 -8.55 -18.51 -7.05
C ALA A 134 -9.66 -18.10 -6.08
N GLU A 135 -10.06 -18.99 -5.16
CA GLU A 135 -11.18 -18.73 -4.23
C GLU A 135 -10.96 -17.50 -3.33
N PRO A 136 -9.77 -17.25 -2.74
CA PRO A 136 -9.53 -16.04 -1.96
C PRO A 136 -9.54 -14.76 -2.80
N ILE A 137 -9.22 -14.84 -4.09
CA ILE A 137 -9.28 -13.70 -5.02
C ILE A 137 -10.74 -13.32 -5.29
N GLU A 138 -11.60 -14.30 -5.55
CA GLU A 138 -13.04 -14.05 -5.77
C GLU A 138 -13.75 -13.50 -4.53
N MET A 139 -13.31 -13.89 -3.32
CA MET A 139 -13.84 -13.33 -2.07
C MET A 139 -13.38 -11.88 -1.78
N ALA A 140 -12.42 -11.36 -2.54
CA ALA A 140 -11.81 -10.06 -2.34
C ALA A 140 -12.47 -8.93 -3.15
N GLU A 141 -13.21 -9.29 -4.20
CA GLU A 141 -13.95 -8.40 -5.10
C GLU A 141 -15.41 -8.25 -4.65
#